data_AF-A0A920K2H8-F1
#
_entry.id   AF-A0A920K2H8-F1
#
_cell.length_a   1.000
_cell.length_b   1.000
_cell.length_c   1.000
_cell.angle_alpha   90.00
_cell.angle_beta   90.00
_cell.angle_gamma   90.00
#
_symmetry.space_group_name_H-M   'P 1'
#
loop_
_entity.id
_entity.type
_entity.pdbx_description
1 polymer ?
#
loop_
_entity_poly.entity_id
_entity_poly.type
_entity_poly.pdbx_seq_one_letter_code
_entity_poly.pdbx_strand_id
1 'polypeptide(L)'
;MYILKTNYHLKKCGHLGGKVLVPTSNFEKILNTARLASDVLNVPTVIMARTDANAAKLLTSDIDERDKPFLTGERTPEGFFRITGGLDCAIARGIAYAKYADLIWCETDKPDIDEAKKFSDAIKKVYPEKMLAYNCSPSFNWKKHLDDSQIANFQKELGAMDYKFQFITLAGFHNLNLTTFNLAKIMLHRNVSLC
;
A
#
# COMPACT_ATOMS: atom_id res chain seq x y z
N MET A 1 8.80 9.56 9.41
CA MET A 1 7.53 8.95 8.94
C MET A 1 7.65 7.44 9.08
N TYR A 2 6.73 6.78 9.79
CA TYR A 2 6.67 5.32 9.88
C TYR A 2 5.51 4.77 9.05
N ILE A 3 5.81 3.74 8.25
CA ILE A 3 4.81 3.01 7.47
C ILE A 3 4.53 1.70 8.18
N LEU A 4 3.32 1.55 8.69
CA LEU A 4 2.91 0.33 9.38
C LEU A 4 2.12 -0.54 8.41
N LYS A 5 2.37 -1.85 8.47
CA LYS A 5 1.67 -2.89 7.70
C LYS A 5 1.28 -4.03 8.62
N THR A 6 0.29 -4.80 8.21
CA THR A 6 -0.18 -5.96 8.97
C THR A 6 0.81 -7.13 8.89
N ASN A 7 1.21 -7.63 10.07
CA ASN A 7 1.87 -8.94 10.33
C ASN A 7 3.36 -9.10 9.97
N TYR A 8 4.15 -9.70 10.89
CA TYR A 8 5.60 -9.96 10.72
C TYR A 8 5.91 -11.33 10.09
N HIS A 9 5.10 -12.36 10.36
CA HIS A 9 5.43 -13.76 9.98
C HIS A 9 4.95 -14.19 8.58
N LEU A 10 4.00 -13.47 7.98
CA LEU A 10 3.43 -13.77 6.64
C LEU A 10 3.48 -12.55 5.71
N LYS A 11 4.42 -11.64 5.99
CA LYS A 11 4.55 -10.38 5.27
C LYS A 11 4.95 -10.62 3.82
N LYS A 12 4.16 -10.08 2.89
CA LYS A 12 4.46 -10.09 1.45
C LYS A 12 4.58 -8.66 0.92
N CYS A 13 5.23 -8.52 -0.23
CA CYS A 13 5.18 -7.28 -1.00
C CYS A 13 3.74 -7.03 -1.48
N GLY A 14 3.36 -5.77 -1.66
CA GLY A 14 2.01 -5.35 -2.04
C GLY A 14 1.50 -5.92 -3.36
N HIS A 15 2.39 -6.38 -4.23
CA HIS A 15 2.01 -6.93 -5.54
C HIS A 15 2.18 -8.46 -5.60
N LEU A 16 2.46 -9.10 -4.47
CA LEU A 16 2.56 -10.57 -4.38
C LEU A 16 1.26 -11.17 -3.86
N GLY A 17 0.92 -12.35 -4.37
CA GLY A 17 -0.19 -13.16 -3.88
C GLY A 17 0.06 -13.73 -2.47
N GLY A 18 -0.98 -14.34 -1.90
CA GLY A 18 -0.90 -15.01 -0.59
C GLY A 18 -0.79 -14.05 0.60
N LYS A 19 -1.31 -12.82 0.47
CA LYS A 19 -1.37 -11.88 1.59
C LYS A 19 -2.42 -12.33 2.60
N VAL A 20 -2.03 -12.30 3.88
CA VAL A 20 -2.91 -12.61 5.00
C VAL A 20 -3.06 -11.37 5.87
N LEU A 21 -4.29 -10.87 6.00
CA LEU A 21 -4.63 -9.74 6.85
C LEU A 21 -4.72 -10.18 8.32
N VAL A 22 -4.50 -9.25 9.24
CA VAL A 22 -4.91 -9.39 10.64
C VAL A 22 -6.27 -8.71 10.86
N PRO A 23 -6.99 -9.02 11.96
CA PRO A 23 -8.21 -8.31 12.30
C PRO A 23 -8.00 -6.80 12.35
N THR A 24 -9.03 -6.04 11.99
CA THR A 24 -8.98 -4.57 11.97
C THR A 24 -8.50 -3.99 13.31
N SER A 25 -9.04 -4.47 14.43
CA SER A 25 -8.62 -4.11 15.79
C SER A 25 -7.15 -4.41 16.10
N ASN A 26 -6.57 -5.47 15.54
CA ASN A 26 -5.14 -5.76 15.73
C ASN A 26 -4.27 -4.69 15.07
N PHE A 27 -4.64 -4.20 13.89
CA PHE A 27 -3.87 -3.15 13.24
C PHE A 27 -4.06 -1.79 13.93
N GLU A 28 -5.26 -1.49 14.44
CA GLU A 28 -5.48 -0.29 15.27
C GLU A 28 -4.58 -0.29 16.53
N LYS A 29 -4.38 -1.44 17.17
CA LYS A 29 -3.42 -1.57 18.30
C LYS A 29 -1.99 -1.25 17.87
N ILE A 30 -1.57 -1.66 16.68
CA ILE A 30 -0.24 -1.35 16.14
C ILE A 30 -0.10 0.16 15.89
N LEU A 31 -1.11 0.80 15.30
CA LEU A 31 -1.11 2.26 15.08
C LEU A 31 -1.04 3.03 16.40
N ASN A 32 -1.84 2.64 17.39
CA ASN A 32 -1.79 3.23 18.73
C ASN A 32 -0.43 3.03 19.41
N THR A 33 0.18 1.85 19.27
CA THR A 33 1.51 1.57 19.84
C THR A 33 2.57 2.47 19.20
N ALA A 34 2.50 2.68 17.89
CA ALA A 34 3.41 3.59 17.21
C ALA A 34 3.21 5.05 17.61
N ARG A 35 1.97 5.48 17.84
CA ARG A 35 1.67 6.81 18.38
C ARG A 35 2.23 6.96 19.79
N LEU A 36 1.98 5.99 20.67
CA LEU A 36 2.52 5.95 22.03
C LEU A 36 4.05 6.06 22.03
N ALA A 37 4.74 5.33 21.14
CA ALA A 37 6.19 5.43 21.01
C ALA A 37 6.64 6.84 20.60
N SER A 38 5.92 7.48 19.68
CA SER A 38 6.17 8.86 19.27
C SER A 38 5.98 9.85 20.43
N ASP A 39 4.94 9.66 21.23
CA ASP A 39 4.59 10.52 22.35
C ASP A 39 5.61 10.39 23.49
N VAL A 40 6.03 9.16 23.82
CA VAL A 40 7.09 8.89 24.83
C VAL A 40 8.42 9.52 24.43
N LEU A 41 8.75 9.50 23.14
CA LEU A 41 9.97 10.12 22.62
C LEU A 41 9.84 11.63 22.41
N ASN A 42 8.67 12.22 22.67
CA ASN A 42 8.36 13.63 22.47
C ASN A 42 8.75 14.15 21.07
N VAL A 43 8.45 13.35 20.04
CA VAL A 43 8.66 13.72 18.64
C VAL A 43 7.35 13.61 17.87
N PRO A 44 6.98 14.58 17.01
CA PRO A 44 5.73 14.55 16.26
C PRO A 44 5.86 13.67 15.01
N THR A 45 6.07 12.37 15.18
CA THR A 45 6.29 11.48 14.05
C THR A 45 5.02 11.31 13.23
N VAL A 46 5.14 11.51 11.92
CA VAL A 46 4.07 11.20 10.96
C VAL A 46 3.88 9.68 10.86
N ILE A 47 2.67 9.21 11.12
CA ILE A 47 2.24 7.81 11.07
C ILE A 47 1.36 7.59 9.85
N MET A 48 1.76 6.65 9.00
CA MET A 48 0.98 6.22 7.84
C MET A 48 0.44 4.80 8.04
N ALA A 49 -0.89 4.66 7.97
CA ALA A 49 -1.56 3.37 7.99
C ALA A 49 -1.73 2.85 6.57
N ARG A 50 -1.14 1.69 6.29
CA ARG A 50 -1.34 0.99 5.03
C ARG A 50 -2.31 -0.16 5.17
N THR A 51 -3.23 -0.27 4.21
CA THR A 51 -4.06 -1.46 4.01
C THR A 51 -3.64 -2.21 2.74
N ASP A 52 -3.59 -3.54 2.83
CA ASP A 52 -3.35 -4.46 1.72
C ASP A 52 -4.64 -5.19 1.29
N ALA A 53 -5.78 -4.81 1.86
CA ALA A 53 -7.05 -5.52 1.76
C ALA A 53 -7.66 -5.55 0.35
N ASN A 54 -7.20 -4.65 -0.53
CA ASN A 54 -7.65 -4.62 -1.91
C ASN A 54 -7.35 -5.95 -2.64
N ALA A 55 -6.10 -6.41 -2.57
CA ALA A 55 -5.68 -7.66 -3.21
C ALA A 55 -5.62 -8.87 -2.26
N ALA A 56 -5.70 -8.67 -0.94
CA ALA A 56 -5.63 -9.77 0.02
C ALA A 56 -6.88 -10.66 -0.05
N LYS A 57 -6.66 -11.98 0.12
CA LYS A 57 -7.71 -13.01 0.05
C LYS A 57 -7.82 -13.84 1.32
N LEU A 58 -6.98 -13.55 2.31
CA LEU A 58 -6.90 -14.31 3.56
C LEU A 58 -6.92 -13.36 4.77
N LEU A 59 -7.50 -13.83 5.87
CA LEU A 59 -7.58 -13.15 7.16
C LEU A 59 -7.25 -14.15 8.27
N THR A 60 -6.48 -13.75 9.28
CA THR A 60 -6.06 -14.68 10.34
C THR A 60 -7.18 -15.08 11.31
N SER A 61 -8.17 -14.21 11.54
CA SER A 61 -9.27 -14.46 12.49
C SER A 61 -10.48 -13.59 12.14
N ASP A 62 -11.66 -14.14 12.38
CA ASP A 62 -12.99 -13.51 12.22
C ASP A 62 -13.50 -12.81 13.50
N ILE A 63 -12.62 -12.59 14.48
CA ILE A 63 -12.98 -12.04 15.80
C ILE A 63 -13.52 -10.61 15.76
N ASP A 64 -13.21 -9.84 14.72
CA ASP A 64 -13.65 -8.45 14.57
C ASP A 64 -14.88 -8.39 13.67
N GLU A 65 -16.01 -7.93 14.22
CA GLU A 65 -17.29 -7.82 13.50
C GLU A 65 -17.17 -7.00 12.19
N ARG A 66 -16.25 -6.03 12.15
CA ARG A 66 -16.04 -5.18 10.96
C ARG A 66 -15.43 -5.93 9.78
N ASP A 67 -14.77 -7.06 10.05
CA ASP A 67 -14.16 -7.90 9.02
C ASP A 67 -15.15 -8.97 8.49
N LYS A 68 -16.19 -9.29 9.25
CA LYS A 68 -17.16 -10.34 8.91
C LYS A 68 -17.90 -10.15 7.58
N PRO A 69 -18.30 -8.93 7.18
CA PRO A 69 -18.96 -8.71 5.88
C PRO A 69 -18.13 -9.18 4.68
N PHE A 70 -16.81 -9.34 4.84
CA PHE A 70 -15.90 -9.75 3.77
C PHE A 70 -15.54 -11.24 3.81
N LEU A 71 -16.00 -12.00 4.82
CA LEU A 71 -15.75 -13.44 4.93
C LEU A 71 -16.55 -14.20 3.88
N THR A 72 -15.93 -15.22 3.27
CA THR A 72 -16.64 -16.12 2.35
C THR A 72 -17.24 -17.34 3.05
N GLY A 73 -16.91 -17.55 4.34
CA GLY A 73 -17.28 -18.75 5.11
C GLY A 73 -16.30 -19.92 4.99
N GLU A 74 -15.33 -19.83 4.08
CA GLU A 74 -14.33 -20.88 3.85
C GLU A 74 -13.04 -20.65 4.65
N ARG A 75 -12.32 -21.75 4.94
CA ARG A 75 -10.99 -21.72 5.56
C ARG A 75 -9.95 -22.48 4.75
N THR A 76 -8.68 -22.09 4.89
CA THR A 76 -7.54 -22.83 4.34
C THR A 76 -7.07 -23.93 5.30
N PRO A 77 -6.28 -24.93 4.85
CA PRO A 77 -5.72 -25.96 5.72
C PRO A 77 -4.86 -25.41 6.87
N GLU A 78 -4.22 -24.25 6.67
CA GLU A 78 -3.45 -23.52 7.68
C GLU A 78 -4.34 -22.80 8.70
N GLY A 79 -5.66 -22.81 8.50
CA GLY A 79 -6.65 -22.20 9.38
C GLY A 79 -7.00 -20.75 9.07
N PHE A 80 -6.51 -20.16 7.98
CA PHE A 80 -6.90 -18.79 7.60
C PHE A 80 -8.32 -18.74 7.07
N PHE A 81 -9.02 -17.64 7.33
CA PHE A 81 -10.33 -17.35 6.76
C PHE A 81 -10.16 -16.76 5.37
N ARG A 82 -10.96 -17.22 4.41
CA ARG A 82 -11.02 -16.62 3.08
C ARG A 82 -11.89 -15.37 3.11
N ILE A 83 -11.40 -14.33 2.45
CA ILE A 83 -12.12 -13.06 2.30
C ILE A 83 -12.24 -12.68 0.83
N THR A 84 -13.30 -11.92 0.52
CA THR A 84 -13.50 -11.33 -0.81
C THR A 84 -12.41 -10.30 -1.13
N GLY A 85 -11.98 -9.51 -0.14
CA GLY A 85 -11.02 -8.42 -0.31
C GLY A 85 -11.62 -7.27 -1.12
N GLY A 86 -10.83 -6.66 -2.00
CA GLY A 86 -11.27 -5.61 -2.90
C GLY A 86 -11.36 -4.22 -2.28
N LEU A 87 -11.79 -3.26 -3.09
CA LEU A 87 -11.80 -1.85 -2.72
C LEU A 87 -12.69 -1.56 -1.51
N ASP A 88 -13.86 -2.18 -1.41
CA ASP A 88 -14.78 -1.94 -0.27
C ASP A 88 -14.16 -2.39 1.06
N CYS A 89 -13.43 -3.51 1.05
CA CYS A 89 -12.69 -3.97 2.23
C CYS A 89 -11.55 -3.00 2.57
N ALA A 90 -10.85 -2.48 1.56
CA ALA A 90 -9.81 -1.48 1.75
C ALA A 90 -10.37 -0.17 2.30
N ILE A 91 -11.52 0.31 1.81
CA ILE A 91 -12.22 1.51 2.28
C ILE A 91 -12.63 1.32 3.75
N ALA A 92 -13.31 0.22 4.08
CA ALA A 92 -13.77 -0.04 5.45
C ALA A 92 -12.60 0.00 6.45
N ARG A 93 -11.48 -0.64 6.09
CA ARG A 93 -10.24 -0.60 6.88
C ARG A 93 -9.60 0.78 6.92
N GLY A 94 -9.55 1.50 5.79
CA GLY A 94 -9.04 2.86 5.73
C GLY A 94 -9.80 3.82 6.66
N ILE A 95 -11.13 3.71 6.70
CA ILE A 95 -11.99 4.49 7.61
C ILE A 95 -11.69 4.13 9.07
N ALA A 96 -11.55 2.84 9.39
CA ALA A 96 -11.21 2.41 10.75
C ALA A 96 -9.84 2.97 11.20
N TYR A 97 -8.85 2.95 10.32
CA TYR A 97 -7.48 3.38 10.64
C TYR A 97 -7.32 4.91 10.68
N ALA A 98 -8.19 5.66 10.00
CA ALA A 98 -8.12 7.12 9.88
C ALA A 98 -8.06 7.87 11.21
N LYS A 99 -8.65 7.33 12.28
CA LYS A 99 -8.56 7.95 13.62
C LYS A 99 -7.15 7.90 14.21
N TYR A 100 -6.33 6.94 13.81
CA TYR A 100 -5.04 6.63 14.44
C TYR A 100 -3.82 7.00 13.59
N ALA A 101 -4.03 7.44 12.35
CA ALA A 101 -2.98 7.71 11.38
C ALA A 101 -3.11 9.10 10.76
N ASP A 102 -1.97 9.71 10.45
CA ASP A 102 -1.88 11.01 9.78
C ASP A 102 -2.16 10.85 8.27
N LEU A 103 -1.68 9.75 7.68
CA LEU A 103 -1.95 9.38 6.28
C LEU A 103 -2.51 7.96 6.16
N ILE A 104 -3.39 7.76 5.17
CA ILE A 104 -3.89 6.43 4.77
C ILE A 104 -3.35 6.07 3.39
N TRP A 105 -2.90 4.82 3.24
CA TRP A 105 -2.43 4.25 1.98
C TRP A 105 -3.16 2.93 1.68
N CYS A 106 -3.87 2.87 0.57
CA CYS A 106 -4.35 1.61 -0.01
C CYS A 106 -3.33 1.10 -1.04
N GLU A 107 -2.79 -0.10 -0.86
CA GLU A 107 -2.01 -0.74 -1.93
C GLU A 107 -2.96 -1.31 -2.99
N THR A 108 -2.72 -0.96 -4.25
CA THR A 108 -3.48 -1.41 -5.43
C THR A 108 -2.66 -2.38 -6.28
N ASP A 109 -3.33 -3.10 -7.19
CA ASP A 109 -2.74 -4.04 -8.13
C ASP A 109 -2.40 -3.40 -9.49
N LYS A 110 -3.05 -2.28 -9.84
CA LYS A 110 -2.84 -1.49 -11.05
C LYS A 110 -2.89 0.03 -10.76
N PRO A 111 -2.31 0.86 -11.63
CA PRO A 111 -2.47 2.31 -11.56
C PRO A 111 -3.82 2.69 -12.17
N ASP A 112 -4.84 2.86 -11.32
CA ASP A 112 -6.22 3.17 -11.70
C ASP A 112 -6.69 4.42 -10.96
N ILE A 113 -6.94 5.49 -11.72
CA ILE A 113 -7.29 6.79 -11.15
C ILE A 113 -8.72 6.84 -10.63
N ASP A 114 -9.65 6.08 -11.24
CA ASP A 114 -11.03 6.01 -10.81
C ASP A 114 -11.15 5.24 -9.49
N GLU A 115 -10.37 4.16 -9.36
CA GLU A 115 -10.24 3.43 -8.10
C GLU A 115 -9.65 4.33 -6.99
N ALA A 116 -8.59 5.08 -7.31
CA ALA A 116 -7.99 6.04 -6.39
C ALA A 116 -9.00 7.13 -5.96
N LYS A 117 -9.83 7.60 -6.89
CA LYS A 117 -10.89 8.57 -6.62
C LYS A 117 -11.96 8.00 -5.69
N LYS A 118 -12.48 6.80 -5.99
CA LYS A 118 -13.48 6.13 -5.14
C LYS A 118 -12.97 5.92 -3.71
N PHE A 119 -11.71 5.50 -3.58
CA PHE A 119 -11.08 5.37 -2.26
C PHE A 119 -11.03 6.72 -1.54
N SER A 120 -10.53 7.77 -2.21
CA SER A 120 -10.39 9.10 -1.61
C SER A 120 -11.75 9.67 -1.19
N ASP A 121 -12.73 9.67 -2.08
CA ASP A 121 -14.09 10.18 -1.82
C ASP A 121 -14.73 9.47 -0.62
N ALA A 122 -14.56 8.15 -0.51
CA ALA A 122 -15.12 7.36 0.59
C ALA A 122 -14.46 7.66 1.95
N ILE A 123 -13.13 7.79 1.99
CA ILE A 123 -12.43 8.20 3.23
C ILE A 123 -12.83 9.62 3.63
N LYS A 124 -12.86 10.54 2.67
CA LYS A 124 -13.13 11.96 2.91
C LYS A 124 -14.57 12.24 3.31
N LYS A 125 -15.51 11.41 2.90
CA LYS A 125 -16.89 11.48 3.39
C LYS A 125 -16.98 11.37 4.92
N VAL A 126 -16.06 10.60 5.55
CA VAL A 126 -16.02 10.43 7.00
C VAL A 126 -14.95 11.32 7.65
N TYR A 127 -13.80 11.50 6.99
CA TYR A 127 -12.68 12.31 7.46
C TYR A 127 -12.23 13.30 6.36
N PRO A 128 -12.89 14.45 6.21
CA PRO A 128 -12.66 15.39 5.09
C PRO A 128 -11.18 15.81 4.93
N GLU A 129 -10.53 16.07 6.06
CA GLU A 129 -9.13 16.53 6.13
C GLU A 129 -8.10 15.39 6.08
N LYS A 130 -8.51 14.13 5.89
CA LYS A 130 -7.57 13.01 5.90
C LYS A 130 -6.66 13.09 4.67
N MET A 131 -5.36 13.13 4.93
CA MET A 131 -4.34 13.02 3.89
C MET A 131 -4.18 11.56 3.46
N LEU A 132 -3.94 11.37 2.17
CA LEU A 132 -3.74 10.06 1.57
C LEU A 132 -2.32 9.94 1.00
N ALA A 133 -1.90 8.70 0.80
CA ALA A 133 -0.65 8.39 0.14
C ALA A 133 -0.82 7.33 -0.94
N TYR A 134 -0.03 7.46 -2.00
CA TYR A 134 -0.11 6.59 -3.18
C TYR A 134 1.29 6.09 -3.58
N ASN A 135 1.39 4.78 -3.79
CA ASN A 135 2.58 4.15 -4.33
C ASN A 135 2.47 4.07 -5.86
N CYS A 136 3.22 4.93 -6.55
CA CYS A 136 3.42 4.84 -8.00
C CYS A 136 4.38 3.66 -8.30
N SER A 137 3.86 2.44 -8.14
CA SER A 137 4.66 1.22 -8.09
C SER A 137 5.38 0.90 -9.41
N PRO A 138 6.68 0.59 -9.37
CA PRO A 138 7.40 0.02 -10.51
C PRO A 138 6.95 -1.40 -10.88
N SER A 139 6.20 -2.08 -10.00
CA SER A 139 5.63 -3.40 -10.31
C SER A 139 4.48 -3.32 -11.32
N PHE A 140 3.94 -2.13 -11.57
CA PHE A 140 2.97 -1.91 -12.62
C PHE A 140 3.66 -1.85 -13.99
N ASN A 141 3.08 -2.50 -14.99
CA ASN A 141 3.42 -2.18 -16.37
C ASN A 141 2.62 -0.94 -16.81
N TRP A 142 3.13 0.25 -16.52
CA TRP A 142 2.43 1.53 -16.73
C TRP A 142 1.88 1.68 -18.15
N LYS A 143 2.69 1.43 -19.18
CA LYS A 143 2.26 1.56 -20.60
C LYS A 143 1.26 0.49 -21.05
N LYS A 144 1.07 -0.58 -20.28
CA LYS A 144 0.00 -1.56 -20.53
C LYS A 144 -1.36 -1.04 -20.06
N HIS A 145 -1.37 -0.16 -19.06
CA HIS A 145 -2.59 0.32 -18.40
C HIS A 145 -2.97 1.73 -18.79
N LEU A 146 -1.99 2.58 -19.09
CA LEU A 146 -2.16 4.02 -19.28
C LEU A 146 -1.39 4.49 -20.52
N ASP A 147 -1.93 5.49 -21.20
CA ASP A 147 -1.23 6.22 -22.26
C ASP A 147 -0.24 7.25 -21.69
N ASP A 148 0.60 7.82 -22.56
CA ASP A 148 1.65 8.76 -22.13
C ASP A 148 1.09 10.06 -21.51
N SER A 149 -0.10 10.51 -21.91
CA SER A 149 -0.76 11.70 -21.34
C SER A 149 -1.30 11.41 -19.95
N GLN A 150 -1.93 10.25 -19.77
CA GLN A 150 -2.40 9.76 -18.46
C GLN A 150 -1.22 9.58 -17.50
N ILE A 151 -0.11 8.99 -17.95
CA ILE A 151 1.10 8.83 -17.14
C ILE A 151 1.65 10.18 -16.69
N ALA A 152 1.73 11.16 -17.61
CA ALA A 152 2.24 12.50 -17.32
C ALA A 152 1.38 13.26 -16.29
N ASN A 153 0.07 13.05 -16.31
CA ASN A 153 -0.87 13.74 -15.43
C ASN A 153 -1.22 12.98 -14.14
N PHE A 154 -0.88 11.69 -14.04
CA PHE A 154 -1.32 10.79 -12.98
C PHE A 154 -1.09 11.35 -11.57
N GLN A 155 0.12 11.85 -11.30
CA GLN A 155 0.46 12.39 -9.97
C GLN A 155 -0.27 13.70 -9.65
N LYS A 156 -0.54 14.52 -10.67
CA LYS A 156 -1.29 15.77 -10.52
C LYS A 156 -2.75 15.50 -10.18
N GLU A 157 -3.35 14.52 -10.85
CA GLU A 157 -4.72 14.08 -10.58
C GLU A 157 -4.84 13.47 -9.18
N LEU A 158 -3.90 12.62 -8.78
CA LEU A 158 -3.81 12.11 -7.41
C LEU A 158 -3.69 13.25 -6.38
N GLY A 159 -2.87 14.27 -6.65
CA GLY A 159 -2.69 15.43 -5.76
C GLY A 159 -3.98 16.22 -5.53
N ALA A 160 -4.83 16.32 -6.56
CA ALA A 160 -6.15 16.94 -6.48
C ALA A 160 -7.16 16.13 -5.66
N MET A 161 -6.90 14.84 -5.44
CA MET A 161 -7.68 13.94 -4.58
C MET A 161 -7.07 13.77 -3.18
N ASP A 162 -6.18 14.68 -2.78
CA ASP A 162 -5.44 14.71 -1.51
C ASP A 162 -4.53 13.50 -1.22
N TYR A 163 -4.05 12.83 -2.27
CA TYR A 163 -2.84 12.01 -2.18
C TYR A 163 -1.62 12.93 -2.06
N LYS A 164 -1.39 13.43 -0.84
CA LYS A 164 -0.34 14.42 -0.52
C LYS A 164 1.06 13.81 -0.44
N PHE A 165 1.17 12.50 -0.24
CA PHE A 165 2.43 11.79 -0.28
C PHE A 165 2.43 10.73 -1.39
N GLN A 166 3.22 10.95 -2.43
CA GLN A 166 3.32 10.07 -3.60
C GLN A 166 4.76 9.60 -3.77
N PHE A 167 4.98 8.31 -3.99
CA PHE A 167 6.32 7.74 -3.98
C PHE A 167 6.45 6.55 -4.92
N ILE A 168 7.68 6.32 -5.41
CA ILE A 168 8.04 5.16 -6.24
C ILE A 168 8.92 4.23 -5.40
N THR A 169 8.34 3.12 -4.94
CA THR A 169 8.99 2.21 -3.96
C THR A 169 10.33 1.63 -4.38
N LEU A 170 10.48 1.25 -5.67
CA LEU A 170 11.68 0.54 -6.16
C LEU A 170 12.52 1.38 -7.13
N ALA A 171 12.37 2.72 -7.14
CA ALA A 171 13.10 3.60 -8.05
C ALA A 171 14.62 3.40 -7.97
N GLY A 172 15.17 3.37 -6.75
CA GLY A 172 16.60 3.14 -6.53
C GLY A 172 17.08 1.77 -7.00
N PHE A 173 16.29 0.72 -6.77
CA PHE A 173 16.61 -0.63 -7.24
C PHE A 173 16.68 -0.69 -8.76
N HIS A 174 15.66 -0.18 -9.46
CA HIS A 174 15.65 -0.18 -10.92
C HIS A 174 16.77 0.65 -11.52
N ASN A 175 17.01 1.85 -10.98
CA ASN A 175 18.06 2.74 -11.47
C ASN A 175 19.45 2.09 -11.31
N LEU A 176 19.78 1.62 -10.10
CA LEU A 176 21.07 1.01 -9.81
C LEU A 176 21.35 -0.21 -10.69
N ASN A 177 20.39 -1.13 -10.80
CA ASN A 177 20.58 -2.36 -11.57
C ASN A 177 20.69 -2.08 -13.07
N LEU A 178 19.81 -1.22 -13.62
CA LEU A 178 19.83 -0.91 -15.05
C LEU A 178 21.11 -0.18 -15.46
N THR A 179 21.54 0.81 -14.67
CA THR A 179 22.76 1.57 -14.97
C THR A 179 23.99 0.67 -14.88
N THR A 180 24.10 -0.16 -13.85
CA THR A 180 25.21 -1.11 -13.69
C THR A 180 25.23 -2.15 -14.82
N PHE A 181 24.07 -2.69 -15.19
CA PHE A 181 23.95 -3.65 -16.29
C PHE A 181 24.37 -3.04 -17.63
N ASN A 182 23.90 -1.82 -17.93
CA ASN A 182 24.25 -1.13 -19.16
C ASN A 182 25.75 -0.81 -19.21
N LEU A 183 26.34 -0.37 -18.10
CA LEU A 183 27.78 -0.14 -18.01
C LEU A 183 28.57 -1.43 -18.29
N ALA A 184 28.24 -2.52 -17.59
CA ALA A 184 28.91 -3.82 -17.78
C ALA A 184 28.80 -4.31 -19.25
N LYS A 185 27.62 -4.14 -19.87
CA LYS A 185 27.40 -4.48 -21.29
C LYS A 185 28.27 -3.64 -22.22
N ILE A 186 28.40 -2.34 -21.98
CA ILE A 186 29.25 -1.45 -22.78
C ILE A 186 30.72 -1.83 -22.63
N MET A 187 31.18 -2.11 -21.41
CA MET A 187 32.57 -2.51 -21.16
C MET A 187 32.93 -3.81 -21.87
N LEU A 188 32.03 -4.80 -21.83
CA LEU A 188 32.19 -6.07 -22.55
C LEU A 188 32.26 -5.85 -24.07
N HIS A 189 31.37 -5.04 -24.64
CA HIS A 189 31.31 -4.82 -26.09
C HIS A 189 32.49 -3.97 -26.62
N ARG A 190 33.06 -3.09 -25.78
CA ARG A 190 34.15 -2.18 -26.18
C ARG A 190 35.54 -2.70 -25.82
N ASN A 191 35.68 -3.91 -25.28
CA ASN A 191 36.95 -4.45 -24.78
C ASN A 191 37.71 -3.48 -23.85
N VAL A 192 36.98 -2.70 -23.06
CA VAL A 192 37.61 -1.78 -22.09
C VAL A 192 38.05 -2.62 -20.90
N SER A 193 39.35 -2.94 -20.85
CA SER A 193 40.02 -3.57 -19.72
C SER A 193 40.04 -2.61 -18.52
N LEU A 194 39.70 -3.09 -17.33
CA LEU A 194 39.94 -2.40 -16.05
C LEU A 194 41.38 -2.59 -15.53
N CYS A 195 42.24 -3.20 -16.35
CA CYS A 195 43.68 -3.34 -16.15
C CYS A 195 44.43 -2.60 -17.26
#